data_AF-A0A2H6MZ44-F1
#
_entry.id   AF-A0A2H6MZ44-F1
#
_cell.length_a   1.000
_cell.length_b   1.000
_cell.length_c   1.000
_cell.angle_alpha   90.00
_cell.angle_beta   90.00
_cell.angle_gamma   90.00
#
_symmetry.space_group_name_H-M   'P 1'
#
loop_
_entity.id
_entity.type
_entity.pdbx_description
1 polymer ?
#
loop_
_entity_poly.entity_id
_entity_poly.type
_entity_poly.pdbx_seq_one_letter_code
_entity_poly.pdbx_strand_id
1 'polypeptide(L)'
;ITFHTKPFYGGKLHRVTGEVKQNATNTVVCKVQGEWNSILEFTYSNGETKCMDLSKLSVTRKRVRPIEKQGPFESRKLWQHVTESLRQGDIEKATEHKKALEEQQRNEERLRMETGTPWQTKYFVKDGDGWVYYNPLWKRMPAGQNHEVDTN
;
A
#
# COMPACT_ATOMS: atom_id res chain seq x y z
N ILE A 1 -5.54 -14.99 3.70
CA ILE A 1 -5.26 -15.05 2.25
C ILE A 1 -3.83 -15.55 2.09
N THR A 2 -3.61 -16.53 1.22
CA THR A 2 -2.32 -17.18 0.96
C THR A 2 -1.89 -16.89 -0.46
N PHE A 3 -0.74 -16.24 -0.62
CA PHE A 3 -0.09 -16.05 -1.92
C PHE A 3 0.83 -17.23 -2.18
N HIS A 4 0.67 -17.87 -3.33
CA HIS A 4 1.43 -19.05 -3.69
C HIS A 4 2.63 -18.65 -4.55
N THR A 5 3.79 -19.22 -4.23
CA THR A 5 4.98 -19.13 -5.08
C THR A 5 4.82 -20.00 -6.33
N LYS A 6 5.63 -19.72 -7.35
CA LYS A 6 5.67 -20.54 -8.57
C LYS A 6 6.10 -21.98 -8.21
N PRO A 7 5.32 -23.01 -8.55
CA PRO A 7 5.76 -24.40 -8.32
C PRO A 7 6.95 -24.77 -9.21
N PHE A 8 7.78 -25.70 -8.74
CA PHE A 8 8.98 -26.18 -9.47
C PHE A 8 8.62 -26.96 -10.75
N TYR A 9 7.53 -27.73 -10.74
CA TYR A 9 7.08 -28.53 -11.88
C TYR A 9 5.72 -28.04 -12.36
N GLY A 10 5.71 -27.28 -13.45
CA GLY A 10 4.49 -26.72 -14.03
C GLY A 10 3.70 -25.85 -13.04
N GLY A 11 2.53 -25.37 -13.47
CA GLY A 11 1.64 -24.57 -12.65
C GLY A 11 1.65 -23.09 -12.99
N LYS A 12 0.64 -22.39 -12.44
CA LYS A 12 0.34 -20.99 -12.76
C LYS A 12 1.06 -20.04 -11.79
N LEU A 13 1.56 -18.94 -12.34
CA LEU A 13 2.13 -17.85 -11.56
C LEU A 13 1.00 -17.05 -10.88
N HIS A 14 1.32 -16.22 -9.89
CA HIS A 14 0.38 -15.27 -9.27
C HIS A 14 -0.85 -15.90 -8.58
N ARG A 15 -0.79 -17.18 -8.23
CA ARG A 15 -1.91 -17.86 -7.60
C ARG A 15 -2.13 -17.33 -6.18
N VAL A 16 -3.39 -17.12 -5.83
CA VAL A 16 -3.86 -16.77 -4.48
C VAL A 16 -4.98 -17.71 -4.08
N THR A 17 -5.05 -18.04 -2.79
CA THR A 17 -6.23 -18.67 -2.18
C THR A 17 -6.59 -17.96 -0.88
N GLY A 18 -7.83 -18.07 -0.44
CA GLY A 18 -8.26 -17.47 0.82
C GLY A 18 -9.62 -17.97 1.24
N GLU A 19 -9.91 -17.77 2.52
CA GLU A 19 -11.22 -18.05 3.10
C GLU A 19 -11.68 -16.81 3.84
N VAL A 20 -12.95 -16.48 3.67
CA VAL A 20 -13.66 -15.50 4.50
C VAL A 20 -14.43 -16.30 5.55
N LYS A 21 -14.21 -15.97 6.82
CA LYS A 21 -14.83 -16.66 7.95
C LYS A 21 -15.64 -15.70 8.79
N GLN A 22 -16.75 -16.17 9.33
CA GLN A 22 -17.49 -15.42 10.35
C GLN A 22 -16.71 -15.48 11.67
N ASN A 23 -16.34 -14.33 12.23
CA ASN A 23 -15.49 -14.27 13.43
C ASN A 23 -16.07 -15.04 14.64
N ALA A 24 -17.39 -14.97 14.84
CA ALA A 24 -18.03 -15.60 16.00
C ALA A 24 -18.04 -17.14 15.95
N THR A 25 -18.24 -17.72 14.76
CA THR A 25 -18.46 -19.18 14.60
C THR A 25 -17.29 -19.88 13.90
N ASN A 26 -16.32 -19.11 13.38
CA ASN A 26 -15.23 -19.58 12.54
C ASN A 26 -15.68 -20.35 11.28
N THR A 27 -16.95 -20.22 10.90
CA THR A 27 -17.53 -20.88 9.73
C THR A 27 -17.07 -20.17 8.45
N VAL A 28 -16.69 -20.95 7.44
CA VAL A 28 -16.28 -20.43 6.13
C VAL A 28 -17.52 -20.03 5.35
N VAL A 29 -17.64 -18.73 5.04
CA VAL A 29 -18.77 -18.19 4.28
C VAL A 29 -18.45 -18.01 2.80
N CYS A 30 -17.17 -17.88 2.46
CA CYS A 30 -16.70 -17.76 1.08
C CYS A 30 -15.26 -18.27 0.97
N LYS A 31 -14.96 -18.98 -0.11
CA LYS A 31 -13.60 -19.34 -0.53
C LYS A 31 -13.24 -18.54 -1.77
N VAL A 32 -12.04 -17.97 -1.80
CA VAL A 32 -11.49 -17.27 -2.96
C VAL A 32 -10.29 -18.03 -3.49
N GLN A 33 -10.19 -18.20 -4.80
CA GLN A 33 -9.03 -18.76 -5.47
C GLN A 33 -8.82 -18.14 -6.85
N GLY A 34 -7.61 -18.21 -7.39
CA GLY A 34 -7.33 -17.75 -8.74
C GLY A 34 -6.00 -17.01 -8.83
N GLU A 35 -5.92 -16.06 -9.75
CA GLU A 35 -4.72 -15.28 -10.05
C GLU A 35 -4.97 -13.81 -9.67
N TRP A 36 -4.18 -13.26 -8.75
CA TRP A 36 -4.44 -11.90 -8.20
C TRP A 36 -4.28 -10.77 -9.23
N ASN A 37 -3.70 -11.06 -10.39
CA ASN A 37 -3.52 -10.13 -11.51
C ASN A 37 -4.44 -10.43 -12.72
N SER A 38 -5.32 -11.44 -12.60
CA SER A 38 -6.19 -11.88 -13.70
C SER A 38 -7.58 -12.23 -13.17
N ILE A 39 -7.95 -13.50 -13.05
CA ILE A 39 -9.30 -13.92 -12.63
C ILE A 39 -9.26 -14.44 -11.20
N LEU A 40 -10.18 -13.94 -10.37
CA LEU A 40 -10.52 -14.49 -9.06
C LEU A 40 -11.88 -15.16 -9.10
N GLU A 41 -11.96 -16.36 -8.55
CA GLU A 41 -13.19 -17.13 -8.36
C GLU A 41 -13.56 -17.15 -6.88
N PHE A 42 -14.83 -16.87 -6.59
CA PHE A 42 -15.40 -16.85 -5.25
C PHE A 42 -16.49 -17.92 -5.17
N THR A 43 -16.31 -18.90 -4.29
CA THR A 43 -17.31 -19.94 -4.00
C THR A 43 -17.94 -19.65 -2.65
N TYR A 44 -19.26 -19.47 -2.63
CA TYR A 44 -20.05 -19.16 -1.44
C TYR A 44 -20.60 -20.44 -0.80
N SER A 45 -20.96 -20.36 0.48
CA SER A 45 -21.49 -21.49 1.25
C SER A 45 -22.82 -22.06 0.71
N ASN A 46 -23.59 -21.26 -0.03
CA ASN A 46 -24.81 -21.68 -0.74
C ASN A 46 -24.52 -22.42 -2.06
N GLY A 47 -23.26 -22.66 -2.41
CA GLY A 47 -22.85 -23.29 -3.67
C GLY A 47 -22.74 -22.34 -4.87
N GLU A 48 -23.07 -21.05 -4.70
CA GLU A 48 -22.90 -20.05 -5.75
C GLU A 48 -21.42 -19.80 -6.02
N THR A 49 -21.06 -19.69 -7.30
CA THR A 49 -19.71 -19.30 -7.73
C THR A 49 -19.77 -18.00 -8.53
N LYS A 50 -18.91 -17.04 -8.19
CA LYS A 50 -18.73 -15.78 -8.94
C LYS A 50 -17.29 -15.65 -9.41
N CYS A 51 -17.11 -15.34 -10.69
CA CYS A 51 -15.80 -15.02 -11.25
C CYS A 51 -15.68 -13.50 -11.43
N MET A 52 -14.55 -12.94 -11.01
CA MET A 52 -14.18 -11.55 -11.19
C MET A 52 -12.92 -11.49 -12.03
N ASP A 53 -13.05 -10.90 -13.21
CA ASP A 53 -11.93 -10.63 -14.11
C ASP A 53 -11.34 -9.25 -13.79
N LEU A 54 -10.20 -9.23 -13.12
CA LEU A 54 -9.53 -8.02 -12.64
C LEU A 54 -8.98 -7.19 -13.80
N SER A 55 -8.73 -7.79 -14.97
CA SER A 55 -8.27 -7.06 -16.16
C SER A 55 -9.32 -6.10 -16.72
N LYS A 56 -10.61 -6.35 -16.40
CA LYS A 56 -11.74 -5.52 -16.83
C LYS A 56 -12.06 -4.39 -15.86
N LEU A 57 -11.43 -4.36 -14.68
CA LEU A 57 -11.66 -3.31 -13.68
C LEU A 57 -10.91 -2.03 -14.06
N SER A 58 -11.61 -0.90 -14.08
CA SER A 58 -11.00 0.39 -14.37
C SER A 58 -10.12 0.85 -13.21
N VAL A 59 -8.84 1.10 -13.47
CA VAL A 59 -7.92 1.65 -12.47
C VAL A 59 -8.13 3.16 -12.33
N THR A 60 -8.63 3.59 -11.18
CA THR A 60 -8.76 5.02 -10.86
C THR A 60 -7.39 5.59 -10.47
N ARG A 61 -6.84 6.47 -11.31
CA ARG A 61 -5.54 7.11 -11.04
C ARG A 61 -5.65 8.15 -9.93
N LYS A 62 -4.62 8.20 -9.07
CA LYS A 62 -4.49 9.26 -8.06
C LYS A 62 -4.32 10.62 -8.74
N ARG A 63 -5.08 11.63 -8.30
CA ARG A 63 -4.86 13.03 -8.67
C ARG A 63 -3.77 13.62 -7.78
N VAL A 64 -2.74 14.21 -8.39
CA VAL A 64 -1.59 14.78 -7.69
C VAL A 64 -1.32 16.15 -8.26
N ARG A 65 -0.88 17.10 -7.42
CA ARG A 65 -0.54 18.46 -7.84
C ARG A 65 0.63 18.47 -8.85
N PRO A 66 0.70 19.48 -9.74
CA PRO A 66 1.89 19.72 -10.56
C PRO A 66 3.16 19.83 -9.71
N ILE A 67 4.32 19.45 -10.27
CA ILE A 67 5.61 19.36 -9.54
C ILE A 67 6.03 20.72 -8.99
N GLU A 68 5.72 21.79 -9.71
CA GLU A 68 6.03 23.17 -9.34
C GLU A 68 5.34 23.56 -8.03
N LYS A 69 4.16 22.97 -7.76
CA LYS A 69 3.34 23.17 -6.56
C LYS A 69 3.57 22.12 -5.47
N GLN A 70 4.56 21.25 -5.63
CA GLN A 70 4.93 20.26 -4.62
C GLN A 70 6.08 20.78 -3.74
N GLY A 71 6.04 20.41 -2.46
CA GLY A 71 7.14 20.65 -1.52
C GLY A 71 8.40 19.86 -1.90
N PRO A 72 9.59 20.30 -1.45
CA PRO A 72 10.87 19.71 -1.85
C PRO A 72 11.00 18.21 -1.52
N PHE A 73 10.37 17.76 -0.43
CA PHE A 73 10.38 16.36 0.03
C PHE A 73 9.15 15.55 -0.40
N GLU A 74 8.27 16.09 -1.26
CA GLU A 74 7.21 15.29 -1.87
C GLU A 74 7.79 14.38 -2.96
N SER A 75 7.38 13.11 -2.98
CA SER A 75 8.08 12.05 -3.71
C SER A 75 8.30 12.35 -5.20
N ARG A 76 7.32 12.93 -5.92
CA ARG A 76 7.50 13.20 -7.36
C ARG A 76 8.51 14.31 -7.61
N LYS A 77 8.58 15.34 -6.75
CA LYS A 77 9.56 16.42 -6.86
C LYS A 77 10.94 15.97 -6.42
N LEU A 78 11.02 15.29 -5.28
CA LEU A 78 12.28 14.79 -4.71
C LEU A 78 13.00 13.84 -5.67
N TRP A 79 12.26 12.94 -6.32
CA TRP A 79 12.82 11.93 -7.22
C TRP A 79 12.79 12.32 -8.71
N GLN A 80 12.39 13.55 -9.06
CA GLN A 80 12.09 13.94 -10.44
C GLN A 80 13.22 13.62 -11.43
N HIS A 81 14.47 13.93 -11.06
CA HIS A 81 15.62 13.76 -11.95
C HIS A 81 16.00 12.29 -12.13
N VAL A 82 15.91 11.48 -11.06
CA VAL A 82 16.11 10.03 -11.15
C VAL A 82 15.07 9.41 -12.07
N THR A 83 13.79 9.76 -11.87
CA THR A 83 12.70 9.21 -12.68
C THR A 83 12.75 9.66 -14.14
N GLU A 84 13.20 10.89 -14.40
CA GLU A 84 13.37 11.39 -15.77
C GLU A 84 14.50 10.65 -16.50
N SER A 85 15.66 10.48 -15.87
CA SER A 85 16.78 9.73 -16.44
C SER A 85 16.41 8.27 -16.70
N LEU A 86 15.71 7.61 -15.77
CA LEU A 86 15.19 6.25 -15.98
C LEU A 86 14.23 6.17 -17.16
N ARG A 87 13.35 7.16 -17.32
CA ARG A 87 12.42 7.23 -18.46
C ARG A 87 13.17 7.40 -19.80
N GLN A 88 14.30 8.09 -19.79
CA GLN A 88 15.17 8.27 -20.95
C GLN A 88 16.11 7.07 -21.20
N GLY A 89 16.16 6.09 -20.29
CA GLY A 89 17.07 4.94 -20.37
C GLY A 89 18.52 5.25 -19.97
N ASP A 90 18.78 6.44 -19.41
CA ASP A 90 20.10 6.88 -18.97
C ASP A 90 20.37 6.42 -17.53
N ILE A 91 20.91 5.21 -17.40
CA ILE A 91 21.14 4.53 -16.11
C ILE A 91 22.27 5.18 -15.31
N GLU A 92 23.32 5.67 -16.00
CA GLU A 92 24.45 6.33 -15.36
C GLU A 92 23.98 7.61 -14.67
N LYS A 93 23.28 8.47 -15.39
CA LYS A 93 22.74 9.72 -14.85
C LYS A 93 21.68 9.48 -13.76
N ALA A 94 20.84 8.46 -13.91
CA ALA A 94 19.90 8.07 -12.86
C ALA A 94 20.63 7.69 -11.56
N THR A 95 21.75 6.97 -11.68
CA THR A 95 22.60 6.55 -10.56
C THR A 95 23.26 7.74 -9.89
N GLU A 96 23.77 8.70 -10.65
CA GLU A 96 24.35 9.94 -10.13
C GLU A 96 23.33 10.76 -9.33
N HIS A 97 22.14 11.00 -9.91
CA HIS A 97 21.06 11.71 -9.23
C HIS A 97 20.60 11.00 -7.96
N LYS A 98 20.49 9.66 -8.00
CA LYS A 98 20.17 8.85 -6.81
C LYS A 98 21.24 8.99 -5.73
N LYS A 99 22.51 8.87 -6.10
CA LYS A 99 23.65 8.99 -5.18
C LYS A 99 23.66 10.35 -4.49
N ALA A 100 23.45 11.43 -5.23
CA ALA A 100 23.40 12.78 -4.67
C ALA A 100 22.29 12.94 -3.62
N LEU A 101 21.08 12.45 -3.91
CA LEU A 101 19.94 12.49 -2.98
C LEU A 101 20.21 11.69 -1.70
N GLU A 102 20.77 10.48 -1.83
CA GLU A 102 21.06 9.62 -0.69
C GLU A 102 22.23 10.14 0.16
N GLU A 103 23.24 10.73 -0.48
CA GLU A 103 24.37 11.35 0.24
C GLU A 103 23.93 12.58 1.02
N GLN A 104 23.03 13.40 0.47
CA GLN A 104 22.43 14.50 1.22
C GLN A 104 21.69 14.00 2.47
N GLN A 105 20.88 12.95 2.35
CA GLN A 105 20.17 12.36 3.49
C GLN A 105 21.14 11.78 4.55
N ARG A 106 22.21 11.10 4.12
CA ARG A 106 23.26 10.60 5.03
C ARG A 106 23.94 11.74 5.80
N ASN A 107 24.23 12.85 5.13
CA ASN A 107 24.83 14.01 5.76
C ASN A 107 23.89 14.69 6.77
N GLU A 108 22.60 14.83 6.43
CA GLU A 108 21.58 15.35 7.35
C GLU A 108 21.41 14.45 8.59
N GLU A 109 21.44 13.12 8.41
CA GLU A 109 21.38 12.16 9.50
C GLU A 109 22.61 12.26 10.41
N ARG A 110 23.82 12.34 9.84
CA ARG A 110 25.06 12.54 10.62
C ARG A 110 24.97 13.82 11.46
N LEU A 111 24.51 14.92 10.87
CA LEU A 111 24.34 16.19 11.59
C LEU A 111 23.31 16.07 12.74
N ARG A 112 22.21 15.34 12.54
CA ARG A 112 21.22 15.08 13.61
C ARG A 112 21.84 14.29 14.76
N MET A 113 22.64 13.27 14.45
CA MET A 113 23.34 12.50 15.48
C MET A 113 24.36 13.36 16.25
N GLU A 114 25.18 14.14 15.54
CA GLU A 114 26.20 15.01 16.15
C GLU A 114 25.57 16.09 17.04
N THR A 115 24.41 16.62 16.66
CA THR A 115 23.69 17.66 17.41
C THR A 115 22.74 17.10 18.47
N GLY A 116 22.57 15.77 18.57
CA GLY A 116 21.57 15.15 19.44
C GLY A 116 20.11 15.49 19.07
N THR A 117 19.87 15.95 17.84
CA THR A 117 18.53 16.36 17.39
C THR A 117 17.73 15.13 16.93
N PRO A 118 16.59 14.80 17.56
CA PRO A 118 15.79 13.64 17.15
C PRO A 118 15.10 13.89 15.79
N TRP A 119 14.94 12.83 15.00
CA TRP A 119 14.09 12.87 13.82
C TRP A 119 12.62 13.03 14.21
N GLN A 120 11.93 13.99 13.59
CA GLN A 120 10.51 14.24 13.83
C GLN A 120 9.69 13.96 12.57
N THR A 121 8.70 13.08 12.70
CA THR A 121 7.75 12.73 11.65
C THR A 121 6.69 13.81 11.48
N LYS A 122 6.44 14.22 10.23
CA LYS A 122 5.52 15.34 9.94
C LYS A 122 4.03 15.02 10.18
N TYR A 123 3.62 13.77 9.97
CA TYR A 123 2.19 13.42 9.91
C TYR A 123 1.77 12.28 10.84
N PHE A 124 2.72 11.52 11.36
CA PHE A 124 2.47 10.34 12.18
C PHE A 124 3.22 10.45 13.49
N VAL A 125 2.68 9.85 14.54
CA VAL A 125 3.32 9.67 15.84
C VAL A 125 3.47 8.17 16.10
N LYS A 126 4.55 7.78 16.77
CA LYS A 126 4.76 6.39 17.17
C LYS A 126 3.78 6.04 18.29
N ASP A 127 3.10 4.91 18.16
CA ASP A 127 2.15 4.40 19.16
C ASP A 127 2.40 2.89 19.35
N GLY A 128 3.03 2.52 20.46
CA GLY A 128 3.59 1.18 20.66
C GLY A 128 4.58 0.80 19.55
N ASP A 129 4.31 -0.33 18.88
CA ASP A 129 5.07 -0.80 17.72
C ASP A 129 4.56 -0.23 16.38
N GLY A 130 3.51 0.59 16.42
CA GLY A 130 2.84 1.16 15.25
C GLY A 130 3.05 2.65 15.06
N TRP A 131 2.37 3.18 14.04
CA TRP A 131 2.34 4.60 13.71
C TRP A 131 0.90 5.05 13.52
N VAL A 132 0.50 6.11 14.22
CA VAL A 132 -0.84 6.69 14.14
C VAL A 132 -0.75 8.06 13.50
N TYR A 133 -1.60 8.31 12.51
CA TYR A 133 -1.72 9.64 11.91
C TYR A 133 -2.23 10.63 12.96
N TYR A 134 -1.69 11.86 13.02
CA TYR A 134 -2.05 12.82 14.07
C TYR A 134 -3.56 13.07 14.18
N ASN A 135 -4.26 13.10 13.05
CA ASN A 135 -5.69 13.41 12.98
C ASN A 135 -6.47 12.27 12.29
N PRO A 136 -6.53 11.06 12.87
CA PRO A 136 -7.14 9.91 12.19
C PRO A 136 -8.65 10.08 12.08
N LEU A 137 -9.25 9.50 11.04
CA LEU A 137 -10.68 9.71 10.73
C LEU A 137 -11.61 9.31 11.89
N TRP A 138 -11.29 8.22 12.60
CA TRP A 138 -12.09 7.74 13.73
C TRP A 138 -12.06 8.68 14.95
N LYS A 139 -11.06 9.56 15.09
CA LYS A 139 -11.06 10.61 16.13
C LYS A 139 -11.84 11.86 15.72
N ARG A 140 -12.15 12.01 14.43
CA ARG A 140 -12.93 13.14 13.89
C ARG A 140 -14.43 12.87 13.91
N MET A 141 -14.83 11.60 13.99
CA MET A 141 -16.24 11.26 14.14
C MET A 141 -16.64 11.41 15.61
N PRO A 142 -17.69 12.17 15.93
CA PRO A 142 -18.22 12.19 17.30
C PRO A 142 -18.59 10.76 17.71
N ALA A 143 -18.22 10.38 18.93
CA ALA A 143 -18.64 9.12 19.52
C ALA A 143 -20.16 9.15 19.71
N GLY A 144 -20.90 8.55 18.77
CA GLY A 144 -22.35 8.46 18.89
C GLY A 144 -23.09 8.23 17.59
N GLN A 145 -22.95 7.04 17.00
CA GLN A 145 -24.05 6.31 16.35
C GLN A 145 -23.78 4.81 16.54
N ASN A 146 -24.12 4.29 17.72
CA ASN A 146 -24.42 2.88 17.86
C ASN A 146 -25.65 2.64 16.98
N HIS A 147 -25.47 1.98 15.83
CA HIS A 147 -26.59 1.37 15.13
C HIS A 147 -27.05 0.18 15.99
N GLU A 148 -28.02 0.43 16.87
CA GLU A 148 -28.93 -0.61 17.33
C GLU A 148 -29.57 -1.24 16.09
N VAL A 149 -29.25 -2.50 15.86
CA VAL A 149 -29.96 -3.31 14.87
C VAL A 149 -31.25 -3.73 15.56
N ASP A 150 -32.32 -2.97 15.29
CA ASP A 150 -33.66 -3.38 15.66
C ASP A 150 -33.93 -4.77 15.07
N THR A 151 -34.26 -5.68 15.96
CA THR A 151 -34.80 -7.00 15.64
C THR A 151 -36.26 -6.80 15.25
N ASN A 152 -36.61 -7.22 14.04
CA ASN A 152 -37.96 -7.65 13.67
C ASN A 152 -37.82 -8.88 12.77
#